data_AF-A0A1G6BHT2-F1
#
_entry.id   AF-A0A1G6BHT2-F1
#
_cell.length_a   1.000
_cell.length_b   1.000
_cell.length_c   1.000
_cell.angle_alpha   90.00
_cell.angle_beta   90.00
_cell.angle_gamma   90.00
#
_symmetry.space_group_name_H-M   'P 1'
#
loop_
_entity.id
_entity.type
_entity.pdbx_description
1 polymer ?
#
loop_
_entity_poly.entity_id
_entity_poly.type
_entity_poly.pdbx_seq_one_letter_code
_entity_poly.pdbx_strand_id
1 'polypeptide(L)'
;MFAEEIFALGLGLTPPWKVMSQHLDTEDTPTKLMLEIGAERGVLYPCPKCGSACKAHDFKEYTWRHLNFFQHHCYLTARVPRIDCLEHGIRRVEVPWAREGSRFTLLFEQVVMSLVREMPVNAVARHVEVTDKRLWRIVRHYVSKAIAALDLKSLKAVGLDETASKRGHNYITVFIDLDRTEKPVIFATPGKGKEGLAKFCSFIEAHGGHPDNVIEVVCDMSPAFLSAIEKEFKAAKVTVDWFHVVQLFTKAVDDVRKLEAKQTKLPEHTRWTVLKGGEKGRTDGQKNALLELV
;
A
#
# COMPACT_ATOMS: atom_id res chain seq x y z
N MET A 1 -29.94 -27.21 6.00
CA MET A 1 -29.18 -26.27 5.16
C MET A 1 -28.31 -27.11 4.26
N PHE A 2 -28.53 -27.05 2.95
CA PHE A 2 -27.74 -27.79 1.97
C PHE A 2 -26.36 -27.12 1.82
N ALA A 3 -25.33 -27.86 1.40
CA ALA A 3 -23.96 -27.34 1.31
C ALA A 3 -23.88 -26.11 0.38
N GLU A 4 -24.69 -26.10 -0.67
CA GLU A 4 -24.87 -25.03 -1.64
C GLU A 4 -25.32 -23.72 -0.97
N GLU A 5 -26.23 -23.81 0.01
CA GLU A 5 -26.74 -22.65 0.75
C GLU A 5 -25.64 -22.03 1.61
N ILE A 6 -24.79 -22.85 2.24
CA ILE A 6 -23.63 -22.38 3.02
C ILE A 6 -22.65 -21.64 2.11
N PHE A 7 -22.32 -22.20 0.94
CA PHE A 7 -21.43 -21.54 -0.01
C PHE A 7 -22.04 -20.25 -0.55
N ALA A 8 -23.33 -20.25 -0.91
CA ALA A 8 -24.01 -19.06 -1.39
C ALA A 8 -24.00 -17.92 -0.34
N LEU A 9 -24.31 -18.25 0.92
CA LEU A 9 -24.25 -17.30 2.04
C LEU A 9 -22.83 -16.82 2.29
N GLY A 10 -21.84 -17.72 2.35
CA GLY A 10 -20.44 -17.38 2.60
C GLY A 10 -19.80 -16.52 1.50
N LEU A 11 -20.26 -16.69 0.26
CA LEU A 11 -19.85 -15.87 -0.89
C LEU A 11 -20.66 -14.58 -1.02
N GLY A 12 -21.70 -14.38 -0.21
CA GLY A 12 -22.61 -13.23 -0.29
C GLY A 12 -23.39 -13.17 -1.60
N LEU A 13 -23.73 -14.32 -2.19
CA LEU A 13 -24.51 -14.36 -3.43
C LEU A 13 -25.94 -13.89 -3.17
N THR A 14 -26.38 -12.94 -3.98
CA THR A 14 -27.78 -12.49 -4.01
C THR A 14 -28.44 -12.95 -5.30
N PRO A 15 -29.78 -13.10 -5.31
CA PRO A 15 -30.51 -13.32 -6.56
C PRO A 15 -30.08 -12.34 -7.65
N PRO A 16 -29.94 -12.79 -8.91
CA PRO A 16 -30.31 -14.12 -9.41
C PRO A 16 -29.22 -15.19 -9.26
N TRP A 17 -28.09 -14.88 -8.62
CA TRP A 17 -26.92 -15.76 -8.56
C TRP A 17 -27.05 -16.84 -7.49
N LYS A 18 -26.74 -18.08 -7.86
CA LYS A 18 -26.73 -19.23 -6.95
C LYS A 18 -25.60 -20.20 -7.30
N VAL A 19 -25.21 -21.01 -6.32
CA VAL A 19 -24.31 -22.15 -6.54
C VAL A 19 -25.11 -23.23 -7.27
N MET A 20 -24.63 -23.61 -8.46
CA MET A 20 -25.24 -24.60 -9.33
C MET A 20 -24.67 -25.99 -9.07
N SER A 21 -23.37 -26.06 -8.79
CA SER A 21 -22.66 -27.29 -8.48
C SER A 21 -21.40 -27.00 -7.66
N GLN A 22 -20.95 -28.01 -6.91
CA GLN A 22 -19.63 -28.02 -6.28
C GLN A 22 -18.89 -29.31 -6.58
N HIS A 23 -17.59 -29.21 -6.79
CA HIS A 23 -16.71 -30.35 -7.01
C HIS A 23 -15.38 -30.14 -6.31
N LEU A 24 -14.98 -31.09 -5.47
CA LEU A 24 -13.65 -31.11 -4.86
C LEU A 24 -12.77 -32.06 -5.67
N ASP A 25 -11.81 -31.48 -6.41
CA ASP A 25 -10.78 -32.22 -7.11
C ASP A 25 -9.62 -32.51 -6.15
N THR A 26 -9.43 -33.80 -5.88
CA THR A 26 -8.38 -34.31 -4.99
C THR A 26 -7.16 -34.86 -5.74
N GLU A 27 -7.18 -34.86 -7.07
CA GLU A 27 -6.05 -35.32 -7.90
C GLU A 27 -4.99 -34.23 -8.07
N ASP A 28 -5.40 -32.97 -8.01
CA ASP A 28 -4.51 -31.82 -7.98
C ASP A 28 -3.81 -31.62 -6.63
N THR A 29 -2.56 -31.12 -6.64
CA THR A 29 -1.86 -30.64 -5.44
C THR A 29 -1.38 -29.20 -5.65
N PRO A 30 -1.89 -28.22 -4.88
CA PRO A 30 -2.94 -28.35 -3.87
C PRO A 30 -4.32 -28.68 -4.49
N THR A 31 -5.13 -29.40 -3.73
CA THR A 31 -6.48 -29.83 -4.10
C THR A 31 -7.39 -28.63 -4.34
N LYS A 32 -8.38 -28.77 -5.25
CA LYS A 32 -9.16 -27.63 -5.76
C LYS A 32 -10.65 -27.82 -5.50
N LEU A 33 -11.27 -26.85 -4.84
CA LEU A 33 -12.72 -26.75 -4.74
C LEU A 33 -13.26 -25.87 -5.87
N MET A 34 -13.96 -26.48 -6.82
CA MET A 34 -14.59 -25.80 -7.94
C MET A 34 -16.06 -25.55 -7.60
N LEU A 35 -16.48 -24.28 -7.61
CA LEU A 35 -17.87 -23.86 -7.43
C LEU A 35 -18.39 -23.28 -8.74
N GLU A 36 -19.45 -23.86 -9.29
CA GLU A 36 -20.14 -23.31 -10.45
C GLU A 36 -21.23 -22.35 -9.97
N ILE A 37 -21.18 -21.11 -10.44
CA ILE A 37 -22.18 -20.08 -10.13
C ILE A 37 -22.96 -19.75 -11.39
N GLY A 38 -24.27 -19.70 -11.24
CA GLY A 38 -25.19 -19.42 -12.33
C GLY A 38 -26.45 -18.73 -11.86
N ALA A 39 -27.38 -18.60 -12.79
CA ALA A 39 -28.71 -18.06 -12.55
C ALA A 39 -29.72 -18.93 -13.30
N GLU A 40 -30.99 -18.86 -12.89
CA GLU A 40 -32.05 -19.61 -13.55
C GLU A 40 -32.32 -19.14 -14.99
N ARG A 41 -32.92 -20.01 -15.79
CA ARG A 41 -33.31 -19.67 -17.15
C ARG A 41 -34.39 -18.58 -17.13
N GLY A 42 -34.33 -17.66 -18.08
CA GLY A 42 -35.32 -16.59 -18.22
C GLY A 42 -35.09 -15.36 -17.34
N VAL A 43 -34.03 -15.36 -16.53
CA VAL A 43 -33.62 -14.19 -15.74
C VAL A 43 -33.29 -13.00 -16.64
N LEU A 44 -33.74 -11.82 -16.23
CA LEU A 44 -33.32 -10.54 -16.79
C LEU A 44 -32.15 -9.99 -15.98
N TYR A 45 -31.19 -9.38 -16.66
CA TYR A 45 -30.02 -8.79 -16.03
C TYR A 45 -29.98 -7.28 -16.24
N PRO A 46 -29.56 -6.49 -15.23
CA PRO A 46 -29.48 -5.05 -15.36
C PRO A 46 -28.33 -4.65 -16.29
N CYS A 47 -28.58 -3.68 -17.16
CA CYS A 47 -27.52 -3.05 -17.94
C CYS A 47 -26.53 -2.32 -17.02
N PRO A 48 -25.20 -2.52 -17.16
CA PRO A 48 -24.21 -1.89 -16.29
C PRO A 48 -24.10 -0.36 -16.49
N LYS A 49 -24.83 0.22 -17.45
CA LYS A 49 -24.85 1.67 -17.70
C LYS A 49 -26.14 2.34 -17.23
N CYS A 50 -27.30 1.85 -17.69
CA CYS A 50 -28.61 2.44 -17.37
C CYS A 50 -29.48 1.62 -16.40
N GLY A 51 -29.06 0.41 -16.02
CA GLY A 51 -29.82 -0.45 -15.11
C GLY A 51 -31.04 -1.15 -15.71
N SER A 52 -31.41 -0.87 -16.97
CA SER A 52 -32.56 -1.52 -17.63
C SER A 52 -32.43 -3.04 -17.63
N ALA A 53 -33.55 -3.72 -17.37
CA ALA A 53 -33.61 -5.19 -17.36
C ALA A 53 -33.56 -5.74 -18.79
N CYS A 54 -32.52 -6.48 -19.11
CA CYS A 54 -32.27 -7.01 -20.45
C CYS A 54 -32.15 -8.54 -20.43
N LYS A 55 -32.59 -9.19 -21.51
CA LYS A 55 -32.32 -10.62 -21.73
C LYS A 55 -30.84 -10.82 -22.08
N ALA A 56 -30.30 -11.98 -21.70
CA ALA A 56 -28.98 -12.38 -22.17
C ALA A 56 -29.00 -12.61 -23.69
N HIS A 57 -28.09 -11.96 -24.40
CA HIS A 57 -27.79 -12.20 -25.82
C HIS A 57 -26.92 -13.45 -25.97
N ASP A 58 -25.85 -13.53 -25.18
CA ASP A 58 -25.02 -14.73 -25.07
C ASP A 58 -24.33 -14.80 -23.70
N PHE A 59 -23.48 -15.81 -23.51
CA PHE A 59 -22.74 -16.01 -22.27
C PHE A 59 -21.26 -16.26 -22.57
N LYS A 60 -20.40 -15.74 -21.70
CA LYS A 60 -18.97 -16.06 -21.69
C LYS A 60 -18.56 -16.63 -20.34
N GLU A 61 -17.76 -17.68 -20.35
CA GLU A 61 -17.30 -18.32 -19.12
C GLU A 61 -16.08 -17.58 -18.54
N TYR A 62 -16.09 -17.44 -17.22
CA TYR A 62 -14.99 -16.86 -16.45
C TYR A 62 -14.78 -17.67 -15.19
N THR A 63 -13.51 -17.86 -14.83
CA THR A 63 -13.09 -18.43 -13.56
C THR A 63 -12.32 -17.40 -12.73
N TRP A 64 -12.58 -17.36 -11.42
CA TRP A 64 -11.90 -16.53 -10.44
C TRP A 64 -11.33 -17.38 -9.33
N ARG A 65 -10.12 -17.04 -8.88
CA ARG A 65 -9.55 -17.58 -7.65
C ARG A 65 -10.18 -16.87 -6.44
N HIS A 66 -10.68 -17.66 -5.49
CA HIS A 66 -11.22 -17.20 -4.21
C HIS A 66 -10.31 -17.59 -3.05
N LEU A 67 -10.68 -17.23 -1.82
CA LEU A 67 -10.00 -17.69 -0.62
C LEU A 67 -10.08 -19.22 -0.49
N ASN A 68 -9.13 -19.83 0.20
CA ASN A 68 -9.15 -21.27 0.41
C ASN A 68 -10.34 -21.66 1.29
N PHE A 69 -11.01 -22.74 0.90
CA PHE A 69 -12.00 -23.42 1.75
C PHE A 69 -11.36 -24.66 2.32
N PHE A 70 -11.24 -24.76 3.65
CA PHE A 70 -10.57 -25.88 4.32
C PHE A 70 -9.19 -26.22 3.72
N GLN A 71 -8.40 -25.19 3.39
CA GLN A 71 -7.09 -25.28 2.72
C GLN A 71 -7.12 -25.73 1.24
N HIS A 72 -8.28 -26.12 0.69
CA HIS A 72 -8.45 -26.36 -0.74
C HIS A 72 -8.47 -25.05 -1.52
N HIS A 73 -7.82 -25.03 -2.68
CA HIS A 73 -7.87 -23.89 -3.59
C HIS A 73 -9.28 -23.74 -4.15
N CYS A 74 -10.00 -22.70 -3.73
CA CYS A 74 -11.34 -22.45 -4.26
C CYS A 74 -11.31 -21.61 -5.54
N TYR A 75 -12.04 -22.08 -6.55
CA TYR A 75 -12.30 -21.36 -7.78
C TYR A 75 -13.80 -21.24 -8.03
N LEU A 76 -14.25 -20.04 -8.38
CA LEU A 76 -15.62 -19.79 -8.83
C LEU A 76 -15.60 -19.76 -10.35
N THR A 77 -16.43 -20.56 -11.00
CA THR A 77 -16.65 -20.52 -12.44
C THR A 77 -18.08 -20.08 -12.72
N ALA A 78 -18.27 -19.09 -13.59
CA ALA A 78 -19.60 -18.66 -14.00
C ALA A 78 -19.65 -18.34 -15.49
N ARG A 79 -20.79 -18.69 -16.10
CA ARG A 79 -21.16 -18.22 -17.44
C ARG A 79 -21.80 -16.83 -17.29
N VAL A 80 -21.00 -15.79 -17.48
CA VAL A 80 -21.44 -14.40 -17.33
C VAL A 80 -22.18 -13.95 -18.59
N PRO A 81 -23.42 -13.45 -18.47
CA PRO A 81 -24.19 -13.00 -19.61
C PRO A 81 -23.63 -11.71 -20.20
N ARG A 82 -23.68 -11.62 -21.54
CA ARG A 82 -23.70 -10.35 -22.25
C ARG A 82 -25.14 -10.07 -22.65
N ILE A 83 -25.65 -8.92 -22.25
CA ILE A 83 -26.96 -8.43 -22.63
C ILE A 83 -26.87 -7.59 -23.90
N ASP A 84 -27.97 -7.45 -24.61
CA ASP A 84 -28.13 -6.45 -25.67
C ASP A 84 -29.08 -5.35 -25.18
N CYS A 85 -28.51 -4.20 -24.83
CA CYS A 85 -29.25 -3.05 -24.34
C CYS A 85 -29.57 -2.12 -25.52
N LEU A 86 -30.84 -1.72 -25.66
CA LEU A 86 -31.27 -0.85 -26.77
C LEU A 86 -30.48 0.46 -26.87
N GLU A 87 -30.06 1.04 -25.74
CA GLU A 87 -29.31 2.30 -25.70
C GLU A 87 -27.79 2.11 -25.76
N HIS A 88 -27.27 1.03 -25.17
CA HIS A 88 -25.83 0.86 -24.92
C HIS A 88 -25.20 -0.28 -25.72
N GLY A 89 -25.99 -0.99 -26.53
CA GLY A 89 -25.61 -2.17 -27.29
C GLY A 89 -25.20 -3.35 -26.40
N ILE A 90 -24.34 -4.21 -26.95
CA ILE A 90 -23.86 -5.41 -26.24
C ILE A 90 -22.95 -5.03 -25.07
N ARG A 91 -23.33 -5.45 -23.87
CA ARG A 91 -22.59 -5.20 -22.62
C ARG A 91 -22.54 -6.45 -21.76
N ARG A 92 -21.39 -6.70 -21.13
CA ARG A 92 -21.26 -7.77 -20.13
C ARG A 92 -21.83 -7.30 -18.80
N VAL A 93 -22.61 -8.17 -18.15
CA VAL A 93 -23.16 -7.91 -16.82
C VAL A 93 -22.05 -7.95 -15.77
N GLU A 94 -22.13 -7.06 -14.78
CA GLU A 94 -21.23 -7.08 -13.63
C GLU A 94 -21.63 -8.19 -12.66
N VAL A 95 -20.63 -8.93 -12.15
CA VAL A 95 -20.85 -9.97 -11.14
C VAL A 95 -20.54 -9.41 -9.75
N PRO A 96 -21.32 -9.76 -8.71
CA PRO A 96 -21.17 -9.16 -7.39
C PRO A 96 -19.88 -9.58 -6.67
N TRP A 97 -19.28 -10.72 -7.02
CA TRP A 97 -18.09 -11.24 -6.34
C TRP A 97 -16.76 -10.82 -6.96
N ALA A 98 -16.72 -10.11 -8.10
CA ALA A 98 -15.46 -9.74 -8.75
C ALA A 98 -15.58 -8.45 -9.57
N ARG A 99 -14.58 -7.58 -9.44
CA ARG A 99 -14.45 -6.40 -10.30
C ARG A 99 -14.07 -6.78 -11.74
N GLU A 100 -14.40 -5.90 -12.67
CA GLU A 100 -14.01 -6.04 -14.07
C GLU A 100 -12.50 -6.23 -14.26
N GLY A 101 -12.13 -7.16 -15.14
CA GLY A 101 -10.75 -7.47 -15.51
C GLY A 101 -9.98 -8.30 -14.48
N SER A 102 -10.52 -8.51 -13.28
CA SER A 102 -9.90 -9.39 -12.29
C SER A 102 -10.22 -10.86 -12.54
N ARG A 103 -9.26 -11.72 -12.19
CA ARG A 103 -9.41 -13.18 -12.08
C ARG A 103 -9.39 -13.63 -10.62
N PHE A 104 -9.68 -12.70 -9.70
CA PHE A 104 -9.85 -12.93 -8.28
C PHE A 104 -11.18 -12.38 -7.83
N THR A 105 -11.74 -13.00 -6.78
CA THR A 105 -12.92 -12.45 -6.10
C THR A 105 -12.55 -11.22 -5.25
N LEU A 106 -13.52 -10.35 -4.96
CA LEU A 106 -13.35 -9.17 -4.10
C LEU A 106 -12.83 -9.55 -2.71
N LEU A 107 -13.34 -10.62 -2.11
CA LEU A 107 -12.87 -11.13 -0.81
C LEU A 107 -11.41 -11.60 -0.86
N PHE A 108 -10.99 -12.24 -1.96
CA PHE A 108 -9.58 -12.59 -2.16
C PHE A 108 -8.71 -11.33 -2.27
N GLU A 109 -9.14 -10.36 -3.07
CA GLU A 109 -8.41 -9.10 -3.22
C GLU A 109 -8.31 -8.33 -1.89
N GLN A 110 -9.36 -8.33 -1.07
CA GLN A 110 -9.37 -7.70 0.25
C GLN A 110 -8.31 -8.32 1.18
N VAL A 111 -8.26 -9.65 1.27
CA VAL A 111 -7.25 -10.34 2.10
C VAL A 111 -5.84 -10.04 1.58
N VAL A 112 -5.63 -10.07 0.25
CA VAL A 112 -4.34 -9.69 -0.34
C VAL A 112 -3.96 -8.27 0.07
N MET A 113 -4.88 -7.30 -0.02
CA MET A 113 -4.63 -5.90 0.34
C MET A 113 -4.30 -5.72 1.83
N SER A 114 -4.92 -6.49 2.71
CA SER A 114 -4.56 -6.50 4.14
C SER A 114 -3.16 -7.06 4.38
N LEU A 115 -2.80 -8.13 3.68
CA LEU A 115 -1.49 -8.79 3.85
C LEU A 115 -0.33 -7.97 3.27
N VAL A 116 -0.49 -7.37 2.08
CA VAL A 116 0.59 -6.56 1.45
C VAL A 116 0.92 -5.29 2.23
N ARG A 117 0.07 -4.87 3.16
CA ARG A 117 0.35 -3.78 4.09
C ARG A 117 1.37 -4.19 5.16
N GLU A 118 1.36 -5.46 5.55
CA GLU A 118 2.14 -5.99 6.67
C GLU A 118 3.38 -6.77 6.23
N MET A 119 3.46 -7.19 4.97
CA MET A 119 4.58 -7.97 4.46
C MET A 119 4.87 -7.74 2.97
N PRO A 120 6.10 -8.04 2.50
CA PRO A 120 6.45 -7.93 1.09
C PRO A 120 5.51 -8.72 0.16
N VAL A 121 5.20 -8.15 -1.02
CA VAL A 121 4.30 -8.77 -2.01
C VAL A 121 4.73 -10.19 -2.40
N ASN A 122 6.04 -10.47 -2.45
CA ASN A 122 6.55 -11.81 -2.74
C ASN A 122 6.29 -12.82 -1.60
N ALA A 123 6.22 -12.37 -0.34
CA ALA A 123 5.84 -13.20 0.79
C ALA A 123 4.34 -13.49 0.75
N VAL A 124 3.51 -12.48 0.47
CA VAL A 124 2.06 -12.67 0.25
C VAL A 124 1.81 -13.65 -0.89
N ALA A 125 2.52 -13.50 -2.01
CA ALA A 125 2.44 -14.39 -3.17
C ALA A 125 2.68 -15.86 -2.82
N ARG A 126 3.70 -16.14 -1.99
CA ARG A 126 3.93 -17.50 -1.47
C ARG A 126 2.82 -17.95 -0.52
N HIS A 127 2.36 -17.07 0.36
CA HIS A 127 1.34 -17.39 1.36
C HIS A 127 -0.02 -17.73 0.74
N VAL A 128 -0.43 -17.02 -0.31
CA VAL A 128 -1.71 -17.24 -1.01
C VAL A 128 -1.55 -18.09 -2.27
N GLU A 129 -0.34 -18.59 -2.53
CA GLU A 129 0.02 -19.50 -3.63
C GLU A 129 -0.36 -18.96 -5.02
N VAL A 130 -0.02 -17.69 -5.26
CA VAL A 130 -0.27 -16.97 -6.51
C VAL A 130 0.99 -16.20 -6.91
N THR A 131 1.21 -16.00 -8.21
CA THR A 131 2.37 -15.20 -8.67
C THR A 131 2.29 -13.74 -8.23
N ASP A 132 3.42 -13.18 -7.82
CA ASP A 132 3.56 -11.78 -7.41
C ASP A 132 3.08 -10.80 -8.50
N LYS A 133 3.34 -11.08 -9.78
CA LYS A 133 2.87 -10.28 -10.91
C LYS A 133 1.35 -10.10 -10.91
N ARG A 134 0.60 -11.13 -10.49
CA ARG A 134 -0.87 -11.05 -10.39
C ARG A 134 -1.28 -10.21 -9.18
N LEU A 135 -0.59 -10.35 -8.05
CA LEU A 135 -0.85 -9.53 -6.86
C LEU A 135 -0.55 -8.04 -7.09
N TRP A 136 0.53 -7.72 -7.81
CA TRP A 136 0.84 -6.34 -8.19
C TRP A 136 -0.25 -5.68 -9.03
N ARG A 137 -1.02 -6.43 -9.82
CA ARG A 137 -2.19 -5.89 -10.54
C ARG A 137 -3.32 -5.50 -9.59
N ILE A 138 -3.51 -6.25 -8.50
CA ILE A 138 -4.47 -5.92 -7.43
C ILE A 138 -4.01 -4.65 -6.72
N VAL A 139 -2.76 -4.63 -6.25
CA VAL A 139 -2.17 -3.48 -5.54
C VAL A 139 -2.26 -2.21 -6.38
N ARG A 140 -1.81 -2.25 -7.65
CA ARG A 140 -1.86 -1.08 -8.54
C ARG A 140 -3.28 -0.59 -8.76
N HIS A 141 -4.27 -1.48 -8.89
CA HIS A 141 -5.66 -1.08 -9.06
C HIS A 141 -6.16 -0.24 -7.87
N TYR A 142 -6.01 -0.74 -6.64
CA TYR A 142 -6.49 -0.03 -5.45
C TYR A 142 -5.66 1.20 -5.10
N VAL A 143 -4.34 1.13 -5.25
CA VAL A 143 -3.45 2.29 -5.02
C VAL A 143 -3.74 3.39 -6.04
N SER A 144 -3.91 3.07 -7.32
CA SER A 144 -4.23 4.09 -8.34
C SER A 144 -5.59 4.74 -8.07
N LYS A 145 -6.59 3.96 -7.63
CA LYS A 145 -7.89 4.50 -7.23
C LYS A 145 -7.80 5.41 -6.02
N ALA A 146 -6.98 5.05 -5.02
CA ALA A 146 -6.75 5.88 -3.84
C ALA A 146 -6.02 7.18 -4.18
N ILE A 147 -4.98 7.11 -5.03
CA ILE A 147 -4.25 8.29 -5.52
C ILE A 147 -5.18 9.20 -6.32
N ALA A 148 -5.99 8.66 -7.24
CA ALA A 148 -6.92 9.47 -8.03
C ALA A 148 -8.00 10.17 -7.19
N ALA A 149 -8.29 9.67 -5.99
CA ALA A 149 -9.23 10.28 -5.04
C ALA A 149 -8.54 11.19 -4.00
N LEU A 150 -7.22 11.32 -4.05
CA LEU A 150 -6.46 12.15 -3.12
C LEU A 150 -6.77 13.63 -3.40
N ASP A 151 -7.25 14.35 -2.39
CA ASP A 151 -7.44 15.79 -2.45
C ASP A 151 -6.29 16.48 -1.69
N LEU A 152 -5.60 17.42 -2.34
CA LEU A 152 -4.50 18.21 -1.77
C LEU A 152 -4.83 19.70 -1.67
N LYS A 153 -6.09 20.10 -1.80
CA LYS A 153 -6.53 21.50 -1.73
C LYS A 153 -6.12 22.21 -0.44
N SER A 154 -6.12 21.49 0.68
CA SER A 154 -5.82 22.04 2.01
C SER A 154 -4.37 21.81 2.46
N LEU A 155 -3.48 21.33 1.59
CA LEU A 155 -2.10 21.03 1.95
C LEU A 155 -1.36 22.31 2.35
N LYS A 156 -0.81 22.34 3.57
CA LYS A 156 -0.10 23.51 4.13
C LYS A 156 1.28 23.18 4.68
N ALA A 157 1.46 22.00 5.25
CA ALA A 157 2.71 21.58 5.87
C ALA A 157 3.16 20.24 5.29
N VAL A 158 4.37 20.20 4.75
CA VAL A 158 4.93 19.02 4.06
C VAL A 158 6.22 18.58 4.73
N GLY A 159 6.33 17.30 5.07
CA GLY A 159 7.61 16.67 5.37
C GLY A 159 8.16 15.98 4.12
N LEU A 160 9.47 16.02 3.92
CA LEU A 160 10.13 15.18 2.92
C LEU A 160 11.37 14.50 3.48
N ASP A 161 11.56 13.24 3.06
CA ASP A 161 12.72 12.43 3.43
C ASP A 161 13.21 11.60 2.24
N GLU A 162 14.52 11.34 2.22
CA GLU A 162 15.20 10.53 1.22
C GLU A 162 15.64 9.21 1.83
N THR A 163 15.10 8.11 1.32
CA THR A 163 15.48 6.78 1.79
C THR A 163 16.08 5.93 0.69
N ALA A 164 17.14 5.19 1.04
CA ALA A 164 17.78 4.26 0.14
C ALA A 164 16.86 3.04 -0.07
N SER A 165 16.30 2.91 -1.26
CA SER A 165 15.44 1.79 -1.62
C SER A 165 16.20 0.46 -1.75
N LYS A 166 17.47 0.50 -2.18
CA LYS A 166 18.40 -0.63 -2.33
C LYS A 166 19.85 -0.14 -2.24
N ARG A 167 20.80 -1.06 -1.99
CA ARG A 167 22.25 -0.77 -2.09
C ARG A 167 22.59 -0.22 -3.49
N GLY A 168 23.58 0.67 -3.57
CA GLY A 168 24.09 1.21 -4.84
C GLY A 168 23.37 2.45 -5.36
N HIS A 169 23.13 3.46 -4.51
CA HIS A 169 22.61 4.78 -4.88
C HIS A 169 21.18 4.82 -5.48
N ASN A 170 20.29 3.94 -5.03
CA ASN A 170 18.88 3.97 -5.43
C ASN A 170 18.03 4.65 -4.37
N TYR A 171 17.66 5.91 -4.58
CA TYR A 171 16.90 6.70 -3.60
C TYR A 171 15.42 6.82 -3.98
N ILE A 172 14.57 6.90 -2.98
CA ILE A 172 13.16 7.30 -3.09
C ILE A 172 12.99 8.51 -2.20
N THR A 173 12.38 9.57 -2.73
CA THR A 173 11.91 10.71 -1.94
C THR A 173 10.45 10.47 -1.58
N VAL A 174 10.14 10.56 -0.30
CA VAL A 174 8.79 10.41 0.24
C VAL A 174 8.32 11.76 0.77
N PHE A 175 7.09 12.14 0.43
CA PHE A 175 6.45 13.36 0.88
C PHE A 175 5.26 12.99 1.78
N ILE A 176 5.21 13.63 2.94
CA ILE A 176 4.18 13.45 3.95
C ILE A 176 3.43 14.77 4.16
N ASP A 177 2.11 14.69 4.32
CA ASP A 177 1.27 15.78 4.81
C ASP A 177 1.35 15.77 6.34
N LEU A 178 1.92 16.82 6.92
CA LEU A 178 2.14 16.92 8.37
C LEU A 178 0.85 17.17 9.15
N ASP A 179 -0.21 17.65 8.49
CA ASP A 179 -1.51 17.88 9.10
C ASP A 179 -2.38 16.61 9.11
N ARG A 180 -1.98 15.56 8.38
CA ARG A 180 -2.71 14.28 8.33
C ARG A 180 -2.26 13.33 9.43
N THR A 181 -3.20 12.97 10.29
CA THR A 181 -3.00 11.93 11.30
C THR A 181 -3.08 10.51 10.73
N GLU A 182 -3.92 10.30 9.71
CA GLU A 182 -4.07 9.01 9.03
C GLU A 182 -3.51 9.05 7.61
N LYS A 183 -2.71 8.04 7.26
CA LYS A 183 -2.12 7.87 5.91
C LYS A 183 -1.38 9.15 5.45
N PRO A 184 -0.37 9.62 6.21
CA PRO A 184 0.28 10.90 5.95
C PRO A 184 1.09 10.93 4.65
N VAL A 185 1.51 9.78 4.12
CA VAL A 185 2.25 9.71 2.85
C VAL A 185 1.33 10.08 1.69
N ILE A 186 1.64 11.18 1.02
CA ILE A 186 0.85 11.73 -0.09
C ILE A 186 1.53 11.59 -1.45
N PHE A 187 2.86 11.48 -1.50
CA PHE A 187 3.60 11.29 -2.73
C PHE A 187 4.92 10.54 -2.50
N ALA A 188 5.35 9.74 -3.46
CA ALA A 188 6.64 9.07 -3.45
C ALA A 188 7.18 8.95 -4.87
N THR A 189 8.45 9.30 -5.07
CA THR A 189 9.09 9.29 -6.39
C THR A 189 10.50 8.71 -6.32
N PRO A 190 10.94 7.94 -7.33
CA PRO A 190 12.35 7.59 -7.47
C PRO A 190 13.22 8.83 -7.67
N GLY A 191 14.46 8.76 -7.19
CA GLY A 191 15.47 9.79 -7.35
C GLY A 191 15.78 10.54 -6.06
N LYS A 192 16.60 11.58 -6.20
CA LYS A 192 16.98 12.50 -5.13
C LYS A 192 16.87 13.96 -5.58
N GLY A 193 16.59 14.84 -4.64
CA GLY A 193 16.68 16.28 -4.81
C GLY A 193 15.62 16.92 -5.72
N LYS A 194 16.05 17.92 -6.49
CA LYS A 194 15.21 18.91 -7.18
C LYS A 194 14.16 18.34 -8.13
N GLU A 195 14.46 17.26 -8.84
CA GLU A 195 13.50 16.63 -9.76
C GLU A 195 12.28 16.04 -9.04
N GLY A 196 12.47 15.53 -7.82
CA GLY A 196 11.38 15.00 -7.00
C GLY A 196 10.40 16.09 -6.57
N LEU A 197 10.93 17.26 -6.19
CA LEU A 197 10.14 18.43 -5.80
C LEU A 197 9.32 18.99 -6.96
N ALA A 198 9.89 19.11 -8.16
CA ALA A 198 9.16 19.57 -9.33
C ALA A 198 7.99 18.63 -9.67
N LYS A 199 8.22 17.31 -9.64
CA LYS A 199 7.16 16.30 -9.84
C LYS A 199 6.08 16.40 -8.76
N PHE A 200 6.47 16.65 -7.52
CA PHE A 200 5.54 16.83 -6.43
C PHE A 200 4.69 18.10 -6.58
N CYS A 201 5.26 19.21 -7.05
CA CYS A 201 4.49 20.43 -7.33
C CYS A 201 3.44 20.20 -8.41
N SER A 202 3.80 19.57 -9.53
CA SER A 202 2.83 19.19 -10.56
C SER A 202 1.77 18.21 -10.03
N PHE A 203 2.15 17.33 -9.09
CA PHE A 203 1.23 16.41 -8.44
C PHE A 203 0.24 17.16 -7.54
N ILE A 204 0.68 18.15 -6.76
CA ILE A 204 -0.20 19.00 -5.94
C ILE A 204 -1.27 19.66 -6.81
N GLU A 205 -0.87 20.27 -7.92
CA GLU A 205 -1.78 20.95 -8.86
C GLU A 205 -2.80 19.98 -9.48
N ALA A 206 -2.34 18.80 -9.90
CA ALA A 206 -3.20 17.76 -10.46
C ALA A 206 -4.25 17.23 -9.47
N HIS A 207 -4.02 17.42 -8.16
CA HIS A 207 -4.91 16.97 -7.08
C HIS A 207 -5.58 18.17 -6.37
N GLY A 208 -5.73 19.30 -7.06
CA GLY A 208 -6.54 20.45 -6.63
C GLY A 208 -5.87 21.37 -5.59
N GLY A 209 -4.62 21.12 -5.24
CA GLY A 209 -3.80 22.00 -4.40
C GLY A 209 -3.02 23.02 -5.21
N HIS A 210 -2.22 23.84 -4.51
CA HIS A 210 -1.26 24.75 -5.13
C HIS A 210 0.02 24.82 -4.29
N PRO A 211 1.23 24.75 -4.89
CA PRO A 211 2.49 24.82 -4.13
C PRO A 211 2.60 26.05 -3.22
N ASP A 212 2.10 27.22 -3.65
CA ASP A 212 2.11 28.44 -2.83
C ASP A 212 1.25 28.37 -1.55
N ASN A 213 0.38 27.37 -1.41
CA ASN A 213 -0.37 27.16 -0.17
C ASN A 213 0.47 26.49 0.92
N VAL A 214 1.62 25.90 0.54
CA VAL A 214 2.55 25.28 1.48
C VAL A 214 3.33 26.37 2.21
N ILE A 215 3.12 26.46 3.52
CA ILE A 215 3.72 27.46 4.41
C ILE A 215 4.83 26.88 5.27
N GLU A 216 4.92 25.55 5.38
CA GLU A 216 5.96 24.86 6.13
C GLU A 216 6.46 23.63 5.37
N VAL A 217 7.78 23.50 5.31
CA VAL A 217 8.46 22.32 4.79
C VAL A 217 9.45 21.80 5.82
N VAL A 218 9.30 20.56 6.25
CA VAL A 218 10.23 19.86 7.14
C VAL A 218 11.11 18.92 6.33
N CYS A 219 12.43 19.10 6.39
CA CYS A 219 13.37 18.25 5.65
C CYS A 219 14.71 18.07 6.37
N ASP A 220 15.59 17.24 5.82
CA ASP A 220 16.98 17.15 6.26
C ASP A 220 17.78 18.44 5.97
N MET A 221 19.06 18.46 6.37
CA MET A 221 19.97 19.59 6.15
C MET A 221 20.70 19.57 4.80
N SER A 222 20.22 18.80 3.81
CA SER A 222 20.85 18.71 2.50
C SER A 222 20.78 20.05 1.76
N PRO A 223 21.91 20.66 1.36
CA PRO A 223 21.91 21.90 0.60
C PRO A 223 21.10 21.82 -0.70
N ALA A 224 21.05 20.62 -1.30
CA ALA A 224 20.28 20.38 -2.51
C ALA A 224 18.77 20.49 -2.27
N PHE A 225 18.28 20.10 -1.08
CA PHE A 225 16.88 20.28 -0.72
C PHE A 225 16.57 21.72 -0.38
N LEU A 226 17.37 22.36 0.47
CA LEU A 226 17.15 23.76 0.86
C LEU A 226 17.02 24.66 -0.37
N SER A 227 17.96 24.54 -1.32
CA SER A 227 17.93 25.32 -2.56
C SER A 227 16.73 24.98 -3.46
N ALA A 228 16.32 23.71 -3.50
CA ALA A 228 15.17 23.30 -4.31
C ALA A 228 13.85 23.74 -3.69
N ILE A 229 13.71 23.69 -2.36
CA ILE A 229 12.53 24.13 -1.63
C ILE A 229 12.34 25.64 -1.77
N GLU A 230 13.39 26.43 -1.59
CA GLU A 230 13.34 27.90 -1.78
C GLU A 230 12.88 28.28 -3.19
N LYS A 231 13.19 27.46 -4.19
CA LYS A 231 12.79 27.70 -5.58
C LYS A 231 11.31 27.36 -5.84
N GLU A 232 10.84 26.22 -5.32
CA GLU A 232 9.52 25.68 -5.66
C GLU A 232 8.43 26.13 -4.66
N PHE A 233 8.77 26.37 -3.40
CA PHE A 233 7.84 26.76 -2.32
C PHE A 233 8.18 28.14 -1.76
N LYS A 234 7.82 29.20 -2.49
CA LYS A 234 8.23 30.58 -2.17
C LYS A 234 7.68 31.14 -0.85
N ALA A 235 6.52 30.64 -0.42
CA ALA A 235 5.88 31.05 0.82
C ALA A 235 6.28 30.19 2.03
N ALA A 236 6.98 29.08 1.80
CA ALA A 236 7.27 28.11 2.85
C ALA A 236 8.45 28.54 3.72
N LYS A 237 8.29 28.34 5.03
CA LYS A 237 9.41 28.30 5.96
C LYS A 237 9.99 26.89 5.97
N VAL A 238 11.31 26.79 5.90
CA VAL A 238 12.01 25.51 6.00
C VAL A 238 12.36 25.24 7.45
N THR A 239 11.84 24.15 7.99
CA THR A 239 12.14 23.64 9.32
C THR A 239 13.07 22.43 9.16
N VAL A 240 14.20 22.45 9.86
CA VAL A 240 15.12 21.30 9.87
C VAL A 240 14.52 20.20 10.73
N ASP A 241 14.52 18.97 10.21
CA ASP A 241 14.12 17.79 10.97
C ASP A 241 14.99 17.59 12.22
N TRP A 242 14.33 17.59 13.38
CA TRP A 242 14.93 17.39 14.70
C TRP A 242 15.75 16.10 14.79
N PHE A 243 15.32 15.01 14.14
CA PHE A 243 16.06 13.75 14.17
C PHE A 243 17.48 13.92 13.60
N HIS A 244 17.60 14.63 12.49
CA HIS A 244 18.89 14.90 11.84
C HIS A 244 19.79 15.80 12.68
N VAL A 245 19.22 16.78 13.40
CA VAL A 245 19.96 17.62 14.35
C VAL A 245 20.53 16.77 15.48
N VAL A 246 19.70 15.96 16.14
CA VAL A 246 20.15 15.07 17.23
C VAL A 246 21.19 14.07 16.72
N GLN A 247 21.01 13.52 15.52
CA GLN A 247 21.95 12.59 14.91
C GLN A 247 23.32 13.22 14.69
N LEU A 248 23.38 14.50 14.27
CA LEU A 248 24.64 15.22 14.08
C LEU A 248 25.44 15.33 15.39
N PHE A 249 24.80 15.79 16.47
CA PHE A 249 25.44 15.88 17.79
C PHE A 249 25.85 14.51 18.33
N THR A 250 24.97 13.52 18.23
CA THR A 250 25.25 12.14 18.66
C THR A 250 26.46 11.56 17.92
N LYS A 251 26.57 11.81 16.62
CA LYS A 251 27.70 11.36 15.80
C LYS A 251 29.00 12.07 16.20
N ALA A 252 28.96 13.39 16.41
CA ALA A 252 30.13 14.14 16.84
C ALA A 252 30.71 13.60 18.17
N VAL A 253 29.84 13.35 19.15
CA VAL A 253 30.25 12.74 20.43
C VAL A 253 30.81 11.33 20.22
N ASP A 254 30.18 10.50 19.38
CA ASP A 254 30.67 9.15 19.09
C ASP A 254 32.02 9.16 18.35
N ASP A 255 32.27 10.15 17.49
CA ASP A 255 33.52 10.28 16.76
C ASP A 255 34.67 10.73 17.67
N VAL A 256 34.44 11.67 18.60
CA VAL A 256 35.42 12.02 19.65
C VAL A 256 35.72 10.80 20.51
N ARG A 257 34.69 10.08 20.98
CA ARG A 257 34.85 8.85 21.76
C ARG A 257 35.68 7.80 21.02
N LYS A 258 35.49 7.63 19.70
CA LYS A 258 36.30 6.71 18.88
C LYS A 258 37.75 7.16 18.76
N LEU A 259 38.01 8.46 18.71
CA LEU A 259 39.37 9.01 18.66
C LEU A 259 40.09 8.78 19.99
N GLU A 260 39.44 9.05 21.12
CA GLU A 260 39.99 8.82 22.46
C GLU A 260 40.22 7.33 22.73
N ALA A 261 39.29 6.45 22.33
CA ALA A 261 39.44 5.01 22.47
C ALA A 261 40.67 4.42 21.75
N LYS A 262 41.20 5.12 20.74
CA LYS A 262 42.45 4.73 20.06
C LYS A 262 43.69 5.13 20.87
N GLN A 263 43.58 6.13 21.72
CA GLN A 263 44.69 6.65 22.53
C GLN A 263 44.71 6.05 23.93
N THR A 264 43.55 5.73 24.49
CA THR A 264 43.40 5.23 25.86
C THR A 264 42.29 4.20 25.94
N LYS A 265 42.46 3.19 26.80
CA LYS A 265 41.42 2.19 27.04
C LYS A 265 40.28 2.84 27.82
N LEU A 266 39.14 3.05 27.15
CA LEU A 266 37.92 3.55 27.78
C LEU A 266 37.20 2.43 28.54
N PRO A 267 36.41 2.77 29.58
CA PRO A 267 35.57 1.80 30.30
C PRO A 267 34.60 1.07 29.37
N GLU A 268 34.23 -0.16 29.74
CA GLU A 268 33.14 -0.86 29.06
C GLU A 268 31.83 -0.03 29.16
N HIS A 269 30.94 -0.16 28.17
CA HIS A 269 29.69 0.61 28.08
C HIS A 269 29.78 2.12 27.81
N THR A 270 30.98 2.71 27.75
CA THR A 270 31.22 4.14 27.49
C THR A 270 30.37 4.72 26.33
N ARG A 271 30.22 3.97 25.23
CA ARG A 271 29.41 4.39 24.07
C ARG A 271 27.99 4.80 24.46
N TRP A 272 27.29 3.99 25.23
CA TRP A 272 25.89 4.29 25.58
C TRP A 272 25.78 5.22 26.78
N THR A 273 26.82 5.29 27.61
CA THR A 273 26.92 6.25 28.72
C THR A 273 26.87 7.69 28.24
N VAL A 274 27.63 8.02 27.19
CA VAL A 274 27.75 9.37 26.64
C VAL A 274 26.68 9.72 25.60
N LEU A 275 26.04 8.72 24.97
CA LEU A 275 25.02 8.94 23.92
C LEU A 275 23.57 8.88 24.42
N LYS A 276 23.31 8.32 25.62
CA LYS A 276 21.96 8.36 26.21
C LYS A 276 21.70 9.71 26.87
N GLY A 277 20.56 10.32 26.55
CA GLY A 277 20.06 11.48 27.29
C GLY A 277 19.69 11.12 28.73
N GLY A 278 19.67 12.12 29.63
CA GLY A 278 19.42 11.93 31.07
C GLY A 278 18.01 11.40 31.38
N GLU A 279 17.07 11.62 30.47
CA GLU A 279 15.71 11.10 30.50
C GLU A 279 15.63 9.58 30.28
N LYS A 280 16.67 8.99 29.66
CA LYS A 280 16.77 7.53 29.47
C LYS A 280 17.60 6.93 30.60
N GLY A 281 16.98 6.02 31.35
CA GLY A 281 17.66 5.27 32.40
C GLY A 281 18.98 4.64 31.92
N ARG A 282 20.05 4.87 32.70
CA ARG A 282 21.35 4.21 32.52
C ARG A 282 21.36 2.89 33.29
N THR A 283 21.93 1.85 32.68
CA THR A 283 22.24 0.61 33.39
C THR A 283 23.37 0.85 34.40
N ASP A 284 23.56 -0.05 35.37
CA ASP A 284 24.60 0.16 36.39
C ASP A 284 26.01 0.17 35.77
N GLY A 285 26.27 -0.67 34.77
CA GLY A 285 27.51 -0.59 33.98
C GLY A 285 27.71 0.75 33.27
N GLN A 286 26.63 1.39 32.80
CA GLN A 286 26.71 2.73 32.18
C GLN A 286 26.97 3.84 33.21
N LYS A 287 26.40 3.72 34.42
CA LYS A 287 26.65 4.65 35.53
C LYS A 287 28.09 4.55 36.02
N ASN A 288 28.60 3.33 36.21
CA ASN A 288 29.98 3.10 36.62
C ASN A 288 30.97 3.65 35.59
N ALA A 289 30.73 3.39 34.30
CA ALA A 289 31.53 3.96 33.22
C ALA A 289 31.50 5.50 33.22
N LEU A 290 30.40 6.15 33.62
CA LEU A 290 30.34 7.60 33.72
C LEU A 290 31.24 8.14 34.84
N LEU A 291 31.26 7.45 35.98
CA LEU A 291 32.10 7.81 37.13
C LEU A 291 33.60 7.65 36.80
N GLU A 292 33.96 6.68 35.96
CA GLU A 292 35.35 6.49 35.52
C GLU A 292 35.81 7.50 34.46
N LEU A 293 34.88 8.25 33.85
CA LEU A 293 35.17 9.26 32.82
C LEU A 293 35.30 10.69 33.36
N VAL A 294 34.90 10.94 34.61
CA VAL A 294 34.95 12.25 35.31
C VAL A 294 36.14 12.27 36.25
#